data_AF-A0A3M1W2Y9-F1
#
_entry.id   AF-A0A3M1W2Y9-F1
#
_cell.length_a   1.000
_cell.length_b   1.000
_cell.length_c   1.000
_cell.angle_alpha   90.00
_cell.angle_beta   90.00
_cell.angle_gamma   90.00
#
_symmetry.space_group_name_H-M   'P 1'
#
loop_
_entity.id
_entity.type
_entity.pdbx_description
1 polymer ?
#
loop_
_entity_poly.entity_id
_entity_poly.type
_entity_poly.pdbx_seq_one_letter_code
_entity_poly.pdbx_strand_id
1 'polypeptide(L)'
;MRAMATRRKLPRAAVPEQPGGPPCHECSAMCCRYFALELDEPEDEEDFDALKWYLIHDKSWIWVDDGEWYLQVDAVCRYLAPDNSCRIYDRRPQICRDYGMPEKLENPDEPLCDYFAVDESHDLEFRTMDELERYAKKFLAMKEAERRRRSEAAKKGWRRRRQRERFAGAASRPRGARRAAARRG
;
A
#
# COMPACT_ATOMS: atom_id res chain seq x y z
N MET A 1 -0.25 -14.96 0.00
CA MET A 1 1.16 -15.12 0.41
C MET A 1 1.25 -15.07 1.94
N ARG A 2 2.42 -15.37 2.54
CA ARG A 2 2.80 -14.76 3.82
C ARG A 2 2.58 -13.25 3.71
N ALA A 3 2.37 -12.53 4.83
CA ALA A 3 2.46 -11.06 4.86
C ALA A 3 3.49 -10.60 3.82
N MET A 4 3.13 -9.70 2.90
CA MET A 4 4.09 -9.06 2.01
C MET A 4 5.30 -8.78 2.87
N ALA A 5 6.37 -9.53 2.60
CA ALA A 5 7.46 -9.63 3.55
C ALA A 5 7.98 -8.21 3.65
N THR A 6 7.66 -7.52 4.75
CA THR A 6 8.21 -6.20 5.08
C THR A 6 9.68 -6.35 4.78
N ARG A 7 10.13 -5.70 3.70
CA ARG A 7 11.50 -5.79 3.26
C ARG A 7 12.30 -5.49 4.51
N ARG A 8 13.17 -6.42 4.92
CA ARG A 8 14.15 -6.05 5.94
C ARG A 8 15.05 -5.07 5.20
N LYS A 9 14.68 -3.76 5.21
CA LYS A 9 15.49 -2.65 4.70
C LYS A 9 16.91 -2.99 5.12
N LEU A 10 17.79 -3.17 4.12
CA LEU A 10 19.15 -3.65 4.35
C LEU A 10 19.72 -2.87 5.54
N PRO A 11 20.37 -3.53 6.53
CA PRO A 11 20.96 -2.79 7.63
C PRO A 11 22.00 -1.82 7.06
N ARG A 12 21.64 -0.53 7.11
CA ARG A 12 22.44 0.70 6.99
C ARG A 12 23.89 0.50 6.58
N ALA A 13 24.11 -0.03 5.38
CA ALA A 13 25.39 0.02 4.72
C ALA A 13 25.24 1.08 3.61
N ALA A 14 25.73 2.28 3.94
CA ALA A 14 26.03 3.37 3.03
C ALA A 14 24.89 4.22 2.43
N VAL A 15 23.85 4.59 3.19
CA VAL A 15 23.23 5.91 2.92
C VAL A 15 24.31 6.94 3.28
N PRO A 16 24.82 7.73 2.32
CA PRO A 16 25.89 8.69 2.58
C PRO A 16 25.46 9.70 3.64
N GLU A 17 26.41 10.30 4.35
CA GLU A 17 26.12 11.38 5.30
C GLU A 17 25.33 12.49 4.60
N GLN A 18 24.12 12.76 5.09
CA GLN A 18 23.16 13.63 4.46
C GLN A 18 23.41 15.08 4.91
N PRO A 19 23.70 16.03 4.01
CA PRO A 19 23.79 17.44 4.37
C PRO A 19 22.45 17.96 4.89
N GLY A 20 22.44 19.13 5.54
CA GLY A 20 21.24 19.77 6.10
C GLY A 20 20.23 20.30 5.06
N GLY A 21 20.18 19.73 3.87
CA GLY A 21 19.28 20.11 2.77
C GLY A 21 19.68 19.43 1.44
N PRO A 22 18.84 19.54 0.39
CA PRO A 22 19.08 18.84 -0.87
C PRO A 22 20.23 19.45 -1.68
N PRO A 23 21.07 18.63 -2.34
CA PRO A 23 22.19 19.08 -3.16
C PRO A 23 21.73 19.50 -4.57
N CYS A 24 20.65 20.28 -4.67
CA CYS A 24 20.02 20.62 -5.95
C CYS A 24 20.99 21.26 -6.96
N HIS A 25 22.02 21.98 -6.50
CA HIS A 25 23.01 22.65 -7.36
C HIS A 25 24.04 21.70 -7.99
N GLU A 26 24.21 20.50 -7.44
CA GLU A 26 25.21 19.50 -7.87
C GLU A 26 24.55 18.20 -8.37
N CYS A 27 23.22 18.15 -8.33
CA CYS A 27 22.41 17.00 -8.74
C CYS A 27 22.23 16.93 -10.27
N SER A 28 22.02 15.73 -10.81
CA SER A 28 21.61 15.45 -12.20
C SER A 28 20.12 15.80 -12.50
N ALA A 29 19.46 16.48 -11.57
CA ALA A 29 18.06 16.92 -11.61
C ALA A 29 17.03 15.79 -11.77
N MET A 30 17.23 14.68 -11.06
CA MET A 30 16.37 13.48 -11.15
C MET A 30 14.90 13.79 -10.82
N CYS A 31 14.64 14.41 -9.66
CA CYS A 31 13.30 14.84 -9.25
C CYS A 31 12.65 15.94 -10.12
N CYS A 32 13.41 16.54 -11.05
CA CYS A 32 12.87 17.51 -12.02
C CYS A 32 12.47 16.85 -13.35
N ARG A 33 12.64 15.53 -13.48
CA ARG A 33 12.35 14.77 -14.72
C ARG A 33 11.10 13.92 -14.64
N TYR A 34 10.45 13.89 -13.49
CA TYR A 34 9.19 13.20 -13.28
C TYR A 34 8.35 13.94 -12.24
N PHE A 35 7.11 13.52 -12.10
CA PHE A 35 6.33 13.71 -10.88
C PHE A 35 5.66 12.39 -10.53
N ALA A 36 5.46 12.16 -9.23
CA ALA A 36 4.77 11.01 -8.71
C ALA A 36 3.52 11.46 -7.93
N LEU A 37 2.48 10.66 -8.01
CA LEU A 37 1.23 10.85 -7.27
C LEU A 37 0.94 9.56 -6.51
N GLU A 38 0.59 9.70 -5.25
CA GLU A 38 0.08 8.58 -4.46
C GLU A 38 -1.27 8.11 -5.04
N LEU A 39 -1.46 6.80 -5.04
CA LEU A 39 -2.67 6.10 -5.45
C LEU A 39 -3.19 5.28 -4.28
N ASP A 40 -4.50 5.08 -4.24
CA ASP A 40 -5.11 4.10 -3.33
C ASP A 40 -4.72 2.66 -3.73
N GLU A 41 -4.55 1.76 -2.74
CA GLU A 41 -4.37 0.32 -3.00
C GLU A 41 -5.60 -0.22 -3.73
N PRO A 42 -5.47 -0.87 -4.91
CA PRO A 42 -6.60 -1.42 -5.64
C PRO A 42 -7.26 -2.58 -4.86
N GLU A 43 -8.57 -2.56 -4.72
CA GLU A 43 -9.32 -3.56 -3.95
C GLU A 43 -9.98 -4.64 -4.81
N ASP A 44 -10.36 -4.28 -6.04
CA ASP A 44 -11.12 -5.12 -6.96
C ASP A 44 -10.72 -4.98 -8.43
N GLU A 45 -11.45 -5.65 -9.33
CA GLU A 45 -11.16 -5.66 -10.76
C GLU A 45 -11.34 -4.29 -11.42
N GLU A 46 -12.26 -3.46 -10.93
CA GLU A 46 -12.54 -2.13 -11.48
C GLU A 46 -11.38 -1.18 -11.16
N ASP A 47 -10.86 -1.22 -9.93
CA ASP A 47 -9.68 -0.46 -9.55
C ASP A 47 -8.48 -0.83 -10.42
N PHE A 48 -8.24 -2.14 -10.62
CA PHE A 48 -7.15 -2.58 -11.49
C PHE A 48 -7.36 -2.14 -12.94
N ASP A 49 -8.59 -2.11 -13.46
CA ASP A 49 -8.87 -1.62 -14.81
C ASP A 49 -8.57 -0.11 -14.95
N ALA A 50 -8.88 0.68 -13.93
CA ALA A 50 -8.50 2.08 -13.87
C ALA A 50 -6.96 2.25 -13.87
N LEU A 51 -6.23 1.40 -13.15
CA LEU A 51 -4.76 1.43 -13.16
C LEU A 51 -4.17 1.10 -14.54
N LYS A 52 -4.80 0.19 -15.31
CA LYS A 52 -4.39 -0.08 -16.70
C LYS A 52 -4.54 1.14 -17.59
N TRP A 53 -5.58 1.94 -17.37
CA TRP A 53 -5.79 3.17 -18.13
C TRP A 53 -4.62 4.15 -17.95
N TYR A 54 -3.99 4.21 -16.78
CA TYR A 54 -2.74 4.97 -16.64
C TYR A 54 -1.64 4.37 -17.52
N LEU A 55 -1.38 3.06 -17.39
CA LEU A 55 -0.25 2.36 -18.04
C LEU A 55 -0.30 2.28 -19.58
N ILE A 56 -1.42 2.64 -20.23
CA ILE A 56 -1.48 2.74 -21.69
C ILE A 56 -0.99 4.09 -22.23
N HIS A 57 -0.75 5.07 -21.35
CA HIS A 57 -0.18 6.36 -21.73
C HIS A 57 1.35 6.30 -21.71
N ASP A 58 1.98 6.94 -22.68
CA ASP A 58 3.44 7.00 -22.76
C ASP A 58 4.02 7.70 -21.51
N LYS A 59 5.17 7.20 -21.04
CA LYS A 59 5.94 7.71 -19.89
C LYS A 59 5.28 7.57 -18.52
N SER A 60 4.17 6.87 -18.39
CA SER A 60 3.61 6.54 -17.09
C SER A 60 3.93 5.10 -16.67
N TRP A 61 4.20 4.92 -15.39
CA TRP A 61 4.41 3.62 -14.77
C TRP A 61 3.97 3.67 -13.31
N ILE A 62 3.69 2.50 -12.73
CA ILE A 62 3.19 2.39 -11.36
C ILE A 62 4.22 1.62 -10.55
N TRP A 63 4.46 2.05 -9.32
CA TRP A 63 5.30 1.34 -8.37
C TRP A 63 4.66 1.28 -6.99
N VAL A 64 5.13 0.33 -6.19
CA VAL A 64 4.67 0.12 -4.83
C VAL A 64 5.87 -0.04 -3.93
N ASP A 65 5.89 0.68 -2.80
CA ASP A 65 6.86 0.51 -1.73
C ASP A 65 6.17 0.55 -0.37
N ASP A 66 6.56 -0.36 0.52
CA ASP A 66 6.01 -0.45 1.89
C ASP A 66 4.45 -0.52 1.93
N GLY A 67 3.83 -0.94 0.83
CA GLY A 67 2.38 -1.08 0.65
C GLY A 67 1.68 0.14 0.04
N GLU A 68 2.39 1.25 -0.15
CA GLU A 68 1.88 2.48 -0.76
C GLU A 68 2.05 2.45 -2.27
N TRP A 69 1.02 2.88 -3.00
CA TRP A 69 1.00 2.83 -4.46
C TRP A 69 1.26 4.21 -5.03
N TYR A 70 2.01 4.26 -6.13
CA TYR A 70 2.39 5.50 -6.76
C TYR A 70 2.27 5.41 -8.27
N LEU A 71 1.66 6.42 -8.89
CA LEU A 71 1.74 6.68 -10.32
C LEU A 71 2.90 7.64 -10.57
N GLN A 72 3.90 7.21 -11.32
CA GLN A 72 4.95 8.08 -11.81
C GLN A 72 4.72 8.43 -13.28
N VAL A 73 4.92 9.70 -13.60
CA VAL A 73 4.93 10.20 -14.98
C VAL A 73 6.28 10.86 -15.26
N ASP A 74 7.03 10.30 -16.21
CA ASP A 74 8.33 10.83 -16.62
C ASP A 74 8.13 12.06 -17.52
N ALA A 75 8.02 13.22 -16.87
CA ALA A 75 7.83 14.51 -17.49
C ALA A 75 8.92 15.51 -17.09
N VAL A 76 9.72 15.96 -18.06
CA VAL A 76 10.78 16.94 -17.83
C VAL A 76 10.16 18.30 -17.48
N CYS A 77 10.56 18.86 -16.33
CA CYS A 77 10.16 20.19 -15.89
C CYS A 77 10.54 21.25 -16.93
N ARG A 78 9.56 22.08 -17.32
CA ARG A 78 9.73 23.15 -18.32
C ARG A 78 10.74 24.24 -17.92
N TYR A 79 11.10 24.32 -16.63
CA TYR A 79 12.05 25.29 -16.09
C TYR A 79 13.44 24.69 -15.84
N LEU A 80 13.66 23.42 -16.20
CA LEU A 80 14.97 22.78 -16.12
C LEU A 80 15.88 23.30 -17.24
N ALA A 81 17.05 23.78 -16.90
CA ALA A 81 18.06 24.23 -17.85
C ALA A 81 18.95 23.06 -18.33
N PRO A 82 19.67 23.22 -19.46
CA PRO A 82 20.57 22.18 -19.98
C PRO A 82 21.70 21.77 -19.04
N ASP A 83 22.06 22.63 -18.09
CA ASP A 83 23.06 22.39 -17.04
C ASP A 83 22.46 21.80 -15.75
N ASN A 84 21.23 21.27 -15.81
CA ASN A 84 20.46 20.73 -14.69
C ASN A 84 20.04 21.75 -13.61
N SER A 85 20.24 23.05 -13.85
CA SER A 85 19.80 24.09 -12.92
C SER A 85 18.30 24.42 -13.08
N CYS A 86 17.65 24.84 -11.98
CA CYS A 86 16.27 25.31 -12.01
C CYS A 86 16.22 26.82 -12.29
N ARG A 87 15.63 27.23 -13.42
CA ARG A 87 15.51 28.66 -13.80
C ARG A 87 14.58 29.50 -12.92
N ILE A 88 13.84 28.84 -12.02
CA ILE A 88 12.90 29.50 -11.10
C ILE A 88 13.17 29.12 -9.64
N TYR A 89 14.43 28.82 -9.27
CA TYR A 89 14.80 28.26 -7.97
C TYR A 89 14.13 28.97 -6.77
N ASP A 90 14.17 30.31 -6.75
CA ASP A 90 13.59 31.12 -5.66
C ASP A 90 12.08 31.26 -5.71
N ARG A 91 11.44 30.87 -6.84
CA ARG A 91 9.99 30.90 -7.08
C ARG A 91 9.41 29.50 -7.28
N ARG A 92 10.16 28.46 -6.88
CA ARG A 92 9.70 27.07 -6.93
C ARG A 92 8.38 26.89 -6.17
N PRO A 93 7.49 26.00 -6.63
CA PRO A 93 6.35 25.53 -5.86
C PRO A 93 6.79 24.96 -4.50
N GLN A 94 5.89 24.96 -3.51
CA GLN A 94 6.21 24.51 -2.16
C GLN A 94 6.69 23.06 -2.11
N ILE A 95 6.09 22.16 -2.89
CA ILE A 95 6.52 20.75 -2.97
C ILE A 95 7.99 20.61 -3.36
N CYS A 96 8.48 21.42 -4.32
CA CYS A 96 9.88 21.41 -4.73
C CYS A 96 10.83 22.05 -3.70
N ARG A 97 10.31 22.84 -2.75
CA ARG A 97 11.10 23.42 -1.64
C ARG A 97 11.19 22.45 -0.47
N ASP A 98 10.11 21.73 -0.21
CA ASP A 98 10.00 20.76 0.88
C ASP A 98 10.74 19.46 0.54
N TYR A 99 10.74 19.08 -0.73
CA TYR A 99 11.44 17.88 -1.21
C TYR A 99 12.96 17.97 -0.96
N GLY A 100 13.53 16.98 -0.28
CA GLY A 100 14.94 17.00 0.10
C GLY A 100 15.24 17.59 1.47
N MET A 101 14.26 18.20 2.15
CA MET A 101 14.47 18.84 3.43
C MET A 101 14.31 17.83 4.59
N PRO A 102 15.31 17.69 5.48
CA PRO A 102 15.25 16.73 6.59
C PRO A 102 14.00 16.88 7.48
N GLU A 103 13.55 18.10 7.71
CA GLU A 103 12.38 18.40 8.54
C GLU A 103 11.04 18.04 7.88
N LYS A 104 11.04 17.68 6.60
CA LYS A 104 9.86 17.26 5.84
C LYS A 104 9.76 15.75 5.67
N LEU A 105 10.78 15.02 6.14
CA LEU A 105 10.83 13.58 6.03
C LEU A 105 9.97 12.94 7.12
N GLU A 106 9.04 12.08 6.71
CA GLU A 106 8.19 11.34 7.65
C GLU A 106 8.99 10.25 8.40
N ASN A 107 9.96 9.65 7.69
CA ASN A 107 10.79 8.57 8.20
C ASN A 107 12.29 8.94 8.13
N PRO A 108 12.99 9.17 9.25
CA PRO A 108 14.39 9.60 9.26
C PRO A 108 15.39 8.60 8.65
N ASP A 109 14.96 7.35 8.41
CA ASP A 109 15.78 6.33 7.77
C ASP A 109 15.65 6.31 6.23
N GLU A 110 14.80 7.17 5.65
CA GLU A 110 14.65 7.33 4.19
C GLU A 110 15.62 8.35 3.59
N PRO A 111 15.97 8.20 2.30
CA PRO A 111 16.82 9.17 1.63
C PRO A 111 16.10 10.52 1.56
N LEU A 112 16.83 11.62 1.77
CA LEU A 112 16.25 12.97 1.70
C LEU A 112 15.63 13.25 0.33
N CYS A 113 16.27 12.78 -0.74
CA CYS A 113 15.81 12.88 -2.11
C CYS A 113 16.47 11.81 -2.98
N ASP A 114 16.05 11.71 -4.25
CA ASP A 114 16.58 10.75 -5.23
C ASP A 114 18.11 10.74 -5.33
N TYR A 115 18.77 11.89 -5.12
CA TYR A 115 20.24 11.96 -5.15
C TYR A 115 20.90 11.03 -4.14
N PHE A 116 20.22 10.77 -3.02
CA PHE A 116 20.71 9.95 -1.93
C PHE A 116 20.11 8.54 -1.91
N ALA A 117 19.21 8.23 -2.83
CA ALA A 117 18.66 6.89 -2.99
C ALA A 117 19.77 5.98 -3.55
N VAL A 118 20.27 5.07 -2.72
CA VAL A 118 21.35 4.14 -3.08
C VAL A 118 20.80 2.88 -3.77
N ASP A 119 19.49 2.67 -3.64
CA ASP A 119 18.74 1.56 -4.20
C ASP A 119 17.40 2.11 -4.71
N GLU A 120 17.27 2.23 -6.03
CA GLU A 120 16.03 2.66 -6.69
C GLU A 120 15.07 1.47 -6.94
N SER A 121 15.33 0.29 -6.34
CA SER A 121 14.43 -0.86 -6.52
C SER A 121 13.18 -0.74 -5.65
N HIS A 122 12.03 -0.73 -6.31
CA HIS A 122 10.71 -0.78 -5.70
C HIS A 122 10.31 -2.22 -5.34
N ASP A 123 9.44 -2.40 -4.34
CA ASP A 123 8.87 -3.72 -4.00
C ASP A 123 8.10 -4.32 -5.19
N LEU A 124 7.38 -3.47 -5.92
CA LEU A 124 6.72 -3.80 -7.18
C LEU A 124 6.88 -2.66 -8.17
N GLU A 125 7.05 -3.00 -9.44
CA GLU A 125 7.06 -2.07 -10.56
C GLU A 125 6.20 -2.62 -11.71
N PHE A 126 5.37 -1.76 -12.29
CA PHE A 126 4.53 -2.05 -13.44
C PHE A 126 4.77 -0.98 -14.49
N ARG A 127 5.46 -1.34 -15.58
CA ARG A 127 5.65 -0.47 -16.74
C ARG A 127 4.67 -0.78 -17.86
N THR A 128 4.00 -1.92 -17.78
CA THR A 128 3.04 -2.37 -18.78
C THR A 128 1.75 -2.88 -18.15
N MET A 129 0.66 -2.77 -18.90
CA MET A 129 -0.64 -3.34 -18.53
C MET A 129 -0.52 -4.85 -18.23
N ASP A 130 0.25 -5.59 -19.02
CA ASP A 130 0.41 -7.05 -18.87
C ASP A 130 1.10 -7.44 -17.55
N GLU A 131 2.06 -6.64 -17.08
CA GLU A 131 2.70 -6.84 -15.77
C GLU A 131 1.69 -6.65 -14.64
N LEU A 132 0.93 -5.56 -14.69
CA LEU A 132 -0.11 -5.26 -13.72
C LEU A 132 -1.19 -6.35 -13.72
N GLU A 133 -1.64 -6.83 -14.89
CA GLU A 133 -2.64 -7.88 -14.99
C GLU A 133 -2.18 -9.21 -14.37
N ARG A 134 -0.91 -9.58 -14.55
CA ARG A 134 -0.35 -10.79 -13.93
C ARG A 134 -0.35 -10.68 -12.42
N TYR A 135 -0.11 -9.49 -11.88
CA TYR A 135 -0.18 -9.22 -10.46
C TYR A 135 -1.63 -9.24 -9.96
N ALA A 136 -2.52 -8.49 -10.61
CA ALA A 136 -3.95 -8.36 -10.28
C ALA A 136 -4.62 -9.73 -10.11
N LYS A 137 -4.40 -10.66 -11.07
CA LYS A 137 -4.94 -12.03 -11.00
C LYS A 137 -4.54 -12.77 -9.71
N LYS A 138 -3.28 -12.64 -9.28
CA LYS A 138 -2.78 -13.29 -8.06
C LYS A 138 -3.31 -12.59 -6.81
N PHE A 139 -3.32 -11.25 -6.83
CA PHE A 139 -3.77 -10.42 -5.72
C PHE A 139 -5.25 -10.65 -5.41
N LEU A 140 -6.12 -10.58 -6.44
CA LEU A 140 -7.56 -10.76 -6.29
C LEU A 140 -7.92 -12.18 -5.84
N ALA A 141 -7.31 -13.20 -6.43
CA ALA A 141 -7.51 -14.59 -6.01
C ALA A 141 -7.10 -14.82 -4.54
N MET A 142 -6.03 -14.15 -4.08
CA MET A 142 -5.61 -14.19 -2.69
C MET A 142 -6.62 -13.49 -1.77
N LYS A 143 -7.05 -12.27 -2.10
CA LYS A 143 -8.03 -11.50 -1.30
C LYS A 143 -9.36 -12.26 -1.22
N GLU A 144 -9.81 -12.89 -2.31
CA GLU A 144 -11.01 -13.74 -2.31
C GLU A 144 -10.85 -14.96 -1.38
N ALA A 145 -9.72 -15.67 -1.47
CA ALA A 145 -9.43 -16.80 -0.59
C ALA A 145 -9.39 -16.41 0.89
N GLU A 146 -8.84 -15.23 1.20
CA GLU A 146 -8.84 -14.69 2.56
C GLU A 146 -10.25 -14.33 3.05
N ARG A 147 -11.03 -13.61 2.23
CA ARG A 147 -12.45 -13.28 2.53
C ARG A 147 -13.25 -14.56 2.81
N ARG A 148 -13.05 -15.63 2.01
CA ARG A 148 -13.68 -16.93 2.23
C ARG A 148 -13.30 -17.55 3.58
N ARG A 149 -12.01 -17.59 3.92
CA ARG A 149 -11.52 -18.12 5.21
C ARG A 149 -12.08 -17.35 6.40
N ARG A 150 -12.09 -16.01 6.33
CA ARG A 150 -12.66 -15.15 7.39
C ARG A 150 -14.16 -15.44 7.58
N SER A 151 -14.92 -15.55 6.49
CA SER A 151 -16.35 -15.88 6.51
C SER A 151 -16.62 -17.26 7.12
N GLU A 152 -15.84 -18.28 6.77
CA GLU A 152 -15.95 -19.62 7.36
C GLU A 152 -15.63 -19.64 8.87
N ALA A 153 -14.57 -18.94 9.27
CA ALA A 153 -14.20 -18.80 10.68
C ALA A 153 -15.30 -18.12 11.49
N ALA A 154 -15.90 -17.03 10.96
CA ALA A 154 -17.01 -16.33 11.57
C ALA A 154 -18.25 -17.24 11.73
N LYS A 155 -18.62 -17.99 10.67
CA LYS A 155 -19.72 -18.97 10.72
C LYS A 155 -19.48 -20.05 11.78
N LYS A 156 -18.26 -20.59 11.87
CA LYS A 156 -17.88 -21.60 12.88
C LYS A 156 -17.94 -21.02 14.30
N GLY A 157 -17.46 -19.79 14.49
CA GLY A 157 -17.55 -19.06 15.75
C GLY A 157 -18.99 -18.85 16.20
N TRP A 158 -19.86 -18.38 15.30
CA TRP A 158 -21.28 -18.22 15.54
C TRP A 158 -21.97 -19.55 15.89
N ARG A 159 -21.71 -20.62 15.13
CA ARG A 159 -22.26 -21.96 15.44
C ARG A 159 -21.86 -22.45 16.84
N ARG A 160 -20.58 -22.27 17.22
CA ARG A 160 -20.08 -22.64 18.55
C ARG A 160 -20.75 -21.81 19.65
N ARG A 161 -20.90 -20.50 19.46
CA ARG A 161 -21.59 -19.61 20.40
C ARG A 161 -23.05 -20.04 20.61
N ARG A 162 -23.79 -20.21 19.52
CA ARG A 162 -25.20 -20.65 19.54
C ARG A 162 -25.38 -22.04 20.18
N GLN A 163 -24.43 -22.95 19.96
CA GLN A 163 -24.44 -24.26 20.60
C GLN A 163 -24.25 -24.14 22.12
N ARG A 164 -23.29 -23.32 22.58
CA ARG A 164 -23.09 -23.07 24.03
C ARG A 164 -24.31 -22.44 24.69
N GLU A 165 -24.91 -21.43 24.06
CA GLU A 165 -26.13 -20.77 24.56
C GLU A 165 -27.29 -21.76 24.68
N ARG A 166 -27.44 -22.68 23.70
CA ARG A 166 -28.44 -23.76 23.76
C ARG A 166 -28.20 -24.73 24.92
N PHE A 167 -26.96 -25.12 25.19
CA PHE A 167 -26.64 -26.01 26.31
C PHE A 167 -26.77 -25.31 27.67
N ALA A 168 -26.40 -24.04 27.77
CA ALA A 168 -26.60 -23.23 28.98
C ALA A 168 -28.09 -23.06 29.29
N GLY A 169 -28.93 -22.82 28.29
CA GLY A 169 -30.39 -22.76 28.44
C GLY A 169 -31.07 -24.11 28.73
N ALA A 170 -30.40 -25.24 28.47
CA ALA A 170 -30.89 -26.57 28.85
C ALA A 170 -30.56 -26.92 30.32
N ALA A 171 -29.45 -26.41 30.86
CA ALA A 171 -29.03 -26.64 32.24
C ALA A 171 -29.87 -25.84 33.27
N SER A 172 -30.55 -24.77 32.85
CA SER A 172 -31.41 -23.95 33.71
C SER A 172 -32.88 -24.40 33.79
N ARG A 173 -33.27 -25.49 33.09
CA ARG A 173 -34.63 -26.05 33.22
C ARG A 173 -34.73 -26.86 34.52
N PRO A 174 -35.63 -26.52 35.46
CA PRO A 174 -35.78 -27.27 36.71
C PRO A 174 -36.17 -28.72 36.41
N ARG A 175 -35.40 -29.67 36.97
CA ARG A 175 -35.68 -31.10 36.91
C ARG A 175 -36.89 -31.41 37.80
N GLY A 176 -38.10 -31.35 37.26
CA GLY A 176 -39.27 -31.84 37.97
C GLY A 176 -40.58 -31.14 37.64
N ALA A 177 -41.19 -31.50 36.52
CA ALA A 177 -42.64 -31.40 36.36
C ALA A 177 -43.10 -32.73 35.77
N ARG A 178 -43.39 -33.71 36.65
CA ARG A 178 -44.10 -34.92 36.28
C ARG A 178 -45.44 -34.49 35.70
N ARG A 179 -45.75 -34.90 34.46
CA ARG A 179 -47.10 -34.79 33.90
C ARG A 179 -48.05 -35.58 34.80
N ALA A 180 -48.83 -34.89 35.61
CA ALA A 180 -49.98 -35.48 36.27
C ALA A 180 -51.01 -35.80 35.18
N ALA A 181 -51.19 -37.08 34.89
CA ALA A 181 -52.33 -37.57 34.14
C ALA A 181 -53.60 -37.22 34.91
N ALA A 182 -54.42 -36.34 34.34
CA ALA A 182 -55.77 -36.08 34.83
C ALA A 182 -56.60 -37.33 34.57
N ARG A 183 -56.76 -38.15 35.62
CA ARG A 183 -57.90 -39.04 35.80
C ARG A 183 -59.02 -38.24 36.49
N ARG A 184 -60.26 -38.65 36.19
CA ARG A 184 -61.57 -38.31 36.80
C ARG A 184 -62.31 -37.18 36.06
N GLY A 185 -63.56 -37.35 35.64
CA GLY A 185 -64.51 -38.47 35.85
C GLY A 185 -65.61 -38.47 34.81
#